data_AF-A0A419H1Y1-F1
#
_entry.id   AF-A0A419H1Y1-F1
#
_cell.length_a   1.000
_cell.length_b   1.000
_cell.length_c   1.000
_cell.angle_alpha   90.00
_cell.angle_beta   90.00
_cell.angle_gamma   90.00
#
_symmetry.space_group_name_H-M   'P 1'
#
loop_
_entity.id
_entity.type
_entity.pdbx_description
1 polymer ?
#
loop_
_entity_poly.entity_id
_entity_poly.type
_entity_poly.pdbx_seq_one_letter_code
_entity_poly.pdbx_strand_id
1 'polypeptide(L)'
;MKIVRVLFLVLVPFIFINAQGMRRQADPAALEKIEQLENAKLIKLLDLNEEDAIRFFARRKEYQQNMREFLQQRREIIDNTHELLRQDEKGNHKKLNDKIDEIFELESQIFKEKRSYYKSLLDIVSPKQILQLMSFEERFRREVREKLINRQNKRDGE
;
A
#
# COMPACT_ATOMS: atom_id res chain seq x y z
N MET A 1 -34.20 -31.79 51.15
CA MET A 1 -34.59 -31.75 49.73
C MET A 1 -34.25 -30.38 49.19
N LYS A 2 -33.44 -30.32 48.14
CA LYS A 2 -32.65 -29.15 47.76
C LYS A 2 -33.50 -28.11 47.01
N ILE A 3 -33.58 -26.92 47.61
CA ILE A 3 -33.75 -25.57 47.06
C ILE A 3 -34.26 -25.49 45.61
N VAL A 4 -35.57 -25.26 45.51
CA VAL A 4 -36.22 -24.19 44.71
C VAL A 4 -35.48 -23.78 43.43
N ARG A 5 -35.91 -24.38 42.31
CA ARG A 5 -35.68 -23.90 40.94
C ARG A 5 -36.52 -22.64 40.70
N VAL A 6 -35.93 -21.47 40.87
CA VAL A 6 -36.55 -20.19 40.49
C VAL A 6 -35.48 -19.31 39.83
N LEU A 7 -35.88 -18.70 38.71
CA LEU A 7 -35.23 -17.60 37.98
C LEU A 7 -33.99 -17.94 37.13
N PHE A 8 -34.23 -18.41 35.91
CA PHE A 8 -33.37 -18.05 34.76
C PHE A 8 -34.28 -17.60 33.61
N LEU A 9 -34.81 -16.39 33.77
CA LEU A 9 -35.54 -15.66 32.73
C LEU A 9 -35.05 -14.20 32.74
N VAL A 10 -33.85 -14.02 32.21
CA VAL A 10 -33.31 -12.74 31.68
C VAL A 10 -32.64 -13.14 30.37
N LEU A 11 -33.38 -13.24 29.27
CA LEU A 11 -33.63 -12.17 28.29
C LEU A 11 -32.37 -11.40 27.84
N VAL A 12 -32.00 -11.76 26.61
CA VAL A 12 -31.37 -10.97 25.54
C VAL A 12 -29.83 -10.92 25.48
N PRO A 13 -29.25 -11.33 24.32
CA PRO A 13 -27.82 -11.36 24.07
C PRO A 13 -27.29 -9.95 23.78
N PHE A 14 -26.32 -9.50 24.56
CA PHE A 14 -25.50 -8.33 24.24
C PHE A 14 -24.15 -8.79 23.64
N ILE A 15 -24.22 -9.44 22.48
CA ILE A 15 -23.03 -9.67 21.62
C ILE A 15 -23.29 -8.99 20.28
N PHE A 16 -23.43 -7.67 20.30
CA PHE A 16 -23.44 -6.84 19.10
C PHE A 16 -22.75 -5.51 19.38
N ILE A 17 -21.47 -5.52 19.76
CA ILE A 17 -20.59 -4.35 19.53
C ILE A 17 -19.16 -4.84 19.25
N ASN A 18 -18.96 -5.46 18.10
CA ASN A 18 -17.73 -5.27 17.34
C ASN A 18 -18.12 -4.96 15.90
N ALA A 19 -18.88 -3.87 15.74
CA ALA A 19 -18.92 -3.10 14.51
C ALA A 19 -17.61 -2.30 14.39
N GLN A 20 -16.47 -3.00 14.42
CA GLN A 20 -15.26 -2.43 13.85
C GLN A 20 -15.47 -2.46 12.35
N GLY A 21 -15.61 -1.29 11.74
CA GLY A 21 -15.63 -1.12 10.30
C GLY A 21 -14.45 -1.88 9.70
N MET A 22 -14.75 -3.05 9.15
CA MET A 22 -13.78 -3.96 8.59
C MET A 22 -13.22 -3.27 7.35
N ARG A 23 -12.09 -2.55 7.50
CA ARG A 23 -11.22 -2.21 6.37
C ARG A 23 -10.79 -3.56 5.78
N ARG A 24 -11.56 -4.09 4.84
CA ARG A 24 -11.36 -5.40 4.23
C ARG A 24 -10.05 -5.36 3.43
N GLN A 25 -8.97 -5.79 4.08
CA GLN A 25 -7.67 -6.00 3.45
C GLN A 25 -7.81 -7.04 2.33
N ALA A 26 -7.10 -6.83 1.23
CA ALA A 26 -7.01 -7.83 0.17
C ALA A 26 -6.45 -9.14 0.72
N ASP A 27 -7.00 -10.27 0.26
CA ASP A 27 -6.57 -11.61 0.65
C ASP A 27 -5.05 -11.79 0.40
N PRO A 28 -4.24 -12.10 1.45
CA PRO A 28 -2.80 -12.29 1.31
C PRO A 28 -2.39 -13.28 0.21
N ALA A 29 -3.15 -14.37 0.04
CA ALA A 29 -2.88 -15.37 -0.99
C ALA A 29 -3.10 -14.82 -2.41
N ALA A 30 -4.03 -13.86 -2.57
CA ALA A 30 -4.25 -13.19 -3.84
C ALA A 30 -3.13 -12.19 -4.16
N LEU A 31 -2.60 -11.50 -3.16
CA LEU A 31 -1.47 -10.58 -3.32
C LEU A 31 -0.19 -11.32 -3.70
N GLU A 32 0.09 -12.45 -3.06
CA GLU A 32 1.25 -13.30 -3.38
C GLU A 32 1.19 -13.81 -4.83
N LYS A 33 0.01 -14.26 -5.29
CA LYS A 33 -0.18 -14.67 -6.69
C LYS A 33 0.05 -13.52 -7.67
N ILE A 34 -0.34 -12.29 -7.33
CA ILE A 34 -0.09 -11.11 -8.17
C ILE A 34 1.41 -10.84 -8.25
N GLU A 35 2.12 -10.92 -7.13
CA GLU A 35 3.57 -10.72 -7.07
C GLU A 35 4.33 -11.77 -7.89
N GLN A 36 3.97 -13.04 -7.76
CA GLN A 36 4.56 -14.12 -8.57
C GLN A 36 4.36 -13.89 -10.08
N LEU A 37 3.15 -13.48 -10.47
CA LEU A 37 2.83 -13.14 -11.86
C LEU A 37 3.61 -11.91 -12.35
N GLU A 38 3.77 -10.90 -11.50
CA GLU A 38 4.58 -9.72 -11.80
C GLU A 38 6.03 -10.11 -12.06
N ASN A 39 6.63 -10.87 -11.14
CA ASN A 39 8.02 -11.31 -11.23
C ASN A 39 8.28 -12.14 -12.48
N ALA A 40 7.39 -13.08 -12.82
CA ALA A 40 7.51 -13.87 -14.04
C ALA A 40 7.46 -13.00 -15.31
N LYS A 41 6.58 -11.98 -15.34
CA LYS A 41 6.50 -11.04 -16.46
C LYS A 41 7.75 -10.16 -16.56
N LEU A 42 8.31 -9.73 -15.43
CA LEU A 42 9.52 -8.91 -15.39
C LEU A 42 10.74 -9.66 -15.93
N ILE A 43 10.95 -10.91 -15.52
CA ILE A 43 12.04 -11.76 -16.04
C ILE A 43 11.95 -11.86 -17.56
N LYS A 44 10.75 -12.13 -18.09
CA LYS A 44 10.53 -12.24 -19.54
C LYS A 44 10.67 -10.90 -20.27
N LEU A 45 10.16 -9.81 -19.70
CA LEU A 45 10.20 -8.48 -20.32
C LEU A 45 11.62 -7.95 -20.44
N LEU A 46 12.44 -8.20 -19.42
CA LEU A 46 13.79 -7.70 -19.29
C LEU A 46 14.84 -8.71 -19.78
N ASP A 47 14.42 -9.89 -20.23
CA ASP A 47 15.31 -10.96 -20.72
C ASP A 47 16.45 -11.28 -19.74
N LEU A 48 16.11 -11.39 -18.45
CA LEU A 48 17.09 -11.57 -17.39
C LEU A 48 17.58 -13.01 -17.35
N ASN A 49 18.90 -13.20 -17.38
CA ASN A 49 19.51 -14.45 -16.96
C ASN A 49 19.47 -14.56 -15.41
N GLU A 50 19.90 -15.71 -14.88
CA GLU A 50 19.85 -15.99 -13.45
C GLU A 50 20.65 -14.98 -12.60
N GLU A 51 21.85 -14.62 -13.04
CA GLU A 51 22.72 -13.68 -12.34
C GLU A 51 22.14 -12.26 -12.30
N ASP A 52 21.64 -11.78 -13.44
CA ASP A 52 20.98 -10.50 -13.59
C ASP A 52 19.66 -10.44 -12.82
N ALA A 53 18.89 -11.53 -12.81
CA ALA A 53 17.66 -11.63 -12.05
C ALA A 53 17.91 -11.50 -10.55
N ILE A 54 18.93 -12.17 -10.00
CA ILE A 54 19.29 -12.07 -8.58
C ILE A 54 19.61 -10.61 -8.22
N ARG A 55 20.46 -9.94 -9.00
CA ARG A 55 20.82 -8.53 -8.76
C ARG A 55 19.62 -7.59 -8.90
N PHE A 56 18.79 -7.81 -9.93
CA PHE A 56 17.60 -7.02 -10.19
C PHE A 56 16.62 -7.10 -9.02
N PHE A 57 16.27 -8.31 -8.58
CA PHE A 57 15.31 -8.50 -7.50
C PHE A 57 15.85 -8.06 -6.14
N ALA A 58 17.16 -8.16 -5.90
CA ALA A 58 17.77 -7.58 -4.70
C ALA A 58 17.56 -6.05 -4.63
N ARG A 59 17.89 -5.33 -5.71
CA ARG A 59 17.69 -3.86 -5.79
C ARG A 59 16.22 -3.47 -5.77
N ARG A 60 15.36 -4.25 -6.43
CA ARG A 60 13.90 -4.04 -6.42
C ARG A 60 13.34 -4.19 -5.00
N LYS A 61 13.78 -5.18 -4.24
CA LYS A 61 13.30 -5.42 -2.87
C LYS A 61 13.64 -4.25 -1.95
N GLU A 62 14.86 -3.73 -2.04
CA GLU A 62 15.31 -2.54 -1.30
C GLU A 62 14.45 -1.32 -1.66
N TYR A 63 14.33 -1.03 -2.96
CA TYR A 63 13.49 0.06 -3.46
C TYR A 63 12.03 -0.04 -2.98
N GLN A 64 11.44 -1.24 -3.04
CA GLN A 64 10.07 -1.47 -2.57
C GLN A 64 9.93 -1.28 -1.07
N GLN A 65 10.94 -1.64 -0.27
CA GLN A 65 10.93 -1.40 1.17
C GLN A 65 10.97 0.10 1.47
N ASN A 66 11.90 0.84 0.87
CA ASN A 66 12.00 2.29 1.02
C ASN A 66 10.70 2.98 0.61
N MET A 67 10.11 2.55 -0.51
CA MET A 67 8.84 3.11 -0.97
C MET A 67 7.67 2.80 -0.02
N ARG A 68 7.65 1.62 0.63
CA ARG A 68 6.63 1.31 1.65
C ARG A 68 6.75 2.24 2.85
N GLU A 69 7.97 2.51 3.30
CA GLU A 69 8.25 3.41 4.43
C GLU A 69 7.83 4.85 4.10
N PHE A 70 8.18 5.37 2.93
CA PHE A 70 7.74 6.70 2.50
C PHE A 70 6.21 6.79 2.39
N LEU A 71 5.56 5.78 1.84
CA LEU A 71 4.09 5.76 1.75
C LEU A 71 3.44 5.66 3.14
N GLN A 72 4.09 5.03 4.12
CA GLN A 72 3.63 5.01 5.50
C GLN A 72 3.77 6.38 6.14
N GLN A 73 4.94 7.01 6.06
CA GLN A 73 5.17 8.36 6.56
C GLN A 73 4.16 9.36 5.96
N ARG A 74 3.91 9.26 4.65
CA ARG A 74 2.90 10.10 3.98
C ARG A 74 1.51 9.91 4.57
N ARG A 75 1.10 8.66 4.85
CA ARG A 75 -0.19 8.40 5.50
C ARG A 75 -0.24 9.00 6.89
N GLU A 76 0.81 8.83 7.69
CA GLU A 76 0.88 9.39 9.04
C GLU A 76 0.79 10.93 9.03
N ILE A 77 1.48 11.61 8.10
CA ILE A 77 1.39 13.07 7.95
C ILE A 77 -0.05 13.49 7.64
N ILE A 78 -0.72 12.82 6.70
CA ILE A 78 -2.10 13.13 6.32
C ILE A 78 -3.09 12.84 7.47
N ASP A 79 -2.96 11.67 8.10
CA ASP A 79 -3.82 11.26 9.21
C ASP A 79 -3.70 12.24 10.39
N ASN A 80 -2.47 12.69 10.71
CA ASN A 80 -2.20 13.69 11.75
C ASN A 80 -2.64 15.11 11.37
N THR A 81 -2.94 15.37 10.09
CA THR A 81 -3.41 16.69 9.62
C THR A 81 -4.93 16.83 9.75
N HIS A 82 -5.68 15.73 9.91
CA HIS A 82 -7.14 15.79 10.03
C HIS A 82 -7.63 16.58 11.25
N GLU A 83 -6.92 16.54 12.38
CA GLU A 83 -7.28 17.30 13.58
C GLU A 83 -6.96 18.79 13.43
N LEU A 84 -5.82 19.12 12.81
CA LEU A 84 -5.41 20.49 12.50
C LEU A 84 -6.42 21.19 11.56
N LEU A 85 -6.96 20.46 10.58
CA LEU A 85 -7.96 20.99 9.64
C LEU A 85 -9.35 21.21 10.26
N ARG A 86 -9.67 20.50 11.36
CA ARG A 86 -10.94 20.69 12.09
C ARG A 86 -10.92 21.89 13.03
N GLN A 87 -9.72 22.28 13.47
CA GLN A 87 -9.49 23.44 14.31
C GLN A 87 -9.20 24.66 13.42
N ASP A 88 -10.25 25.24 12.84
CA ASP A 88 -10.15 26.46 12.03
C ASP A 88 -10.00 27.71 12.93
N GLU A 89 -8.92 27.74 13.69
CA GLU A 89 -8.50 28.94 14.42
C GLU A 89 -7.44 29.68 13.60
N LYS A 90 -7.63 30.99 13.43
CA LYS A 90 -6.79 31.89 12.62
C LYS A 90 -5.27 31.80 12.91
N GLY A 91 -4.85 31.19 14.03
CA GLY A 91 -3.46 30.93 14.42
C GLY A 91 -2.80 29.69 13.81
N ASN A 92 -3.50 28.84 13.05
CA ASN A 92 -2.97 27.54 12.62
C ASN A 92 -2.17 27.55 11.29
N HIS A 93 -2.11 28.70 10.59
CA HIS A 93 -1.48 28.83 9.27
C HIS A 93 -0.03 28.36 9.21
N LYS A 94 0.78 28.67 10.24
CA LYS A 94 2.18 28.23 10.28
C LYS A 94 2.28 26.70 10.35
N LYS A 95 1.50 26.05 11.20
CA LYS A 95 1.51 24.58 11.34
C LYS A 95 1.00 23.89 10.08
N LEU A 96 0.04 24.49 9.38
CA LEU A 96 -0.42 23.98 8.09
C LEU A 96 0.67 24.10 7.01
N ASN A 97 1.39 25.22 6.97
CA ASN A 97 2.53 25.38 6.06
C ASN A 97 3.65 24.37 6.38
N ASP A 98 3.99 24.17 7.66
CA ASP A 98 4.99 23.18 8.08
C ASP A 98 4.61 21.76 7.60
N LYS A 99 3.31 21.40 7.63
CA LYS A 99 2.81 20.11 7.11
C LYS A 99 2.87 20.01 5.59
N ILE A 100 2.61 21.10 4.88
CA ILE A 100 2.74 21.15 3.41
C ILE A 100 4.20 20.94 3.01
N ASP A 101 5.13 21.61 3.69
CA ASP A 101 6.57 21.47 3.43
C ASP A 101 7.06 20.05 3.74
N GLU A 102 6.57 19.44 4.82
CA GLU A 102 6.87 18.04 5.16
C GLU A 102 6.43 17.07 4.04
N ILE A 103 5.25 17.29 3.45
CA ILE A 103 4.78 16.49 2.30
C ILE A 103 5.66 16.72 1.07
N PHE A 104 6.03 17.97 0.75
CA PHE A 104 6.87 18.25 -0.40
C PHE A 104 8.28 17.66 -0.28
N GLU A 105 8.86 17.72 0.91
CA GLU A 105 10.15 17.08 1.17
C GLU A 105 10.06 15.55 1.00
N LEU A 106 9.00 14.93 1.52
CA LEU A 106 8.78 13.50 1.34
C LEU A 106 8.57 13.09 -0.14
N GLU A 107 7.82 13.88 -0.91
CA GLU A 107 7.65 13.65 -2.35
C GLU A 107 8.99 13.81 -3.12
N SER A 108 9.84 14.76 -2.71
CA SER A 108 11.20 14.93 -3.23
C SER A 108 12.07 13.68 -2.97
N GLN A 109 11.99 13.12 -1.76
CA GLN A 109 12.69 11.88 -1.38
C GLN A 109 12.20 10.67 -2.19
N ILE A 110 10.88 10.51 -2.35
CA ILE A 110 10.26 9.49 -3.21
C ILE A 110 10.79 9.60 -4.65
N PHE A 111 10.83 10.80 -5.21
CA PHE A 111 11.33 11.01 -6.57
C PHE A 111 12.82 10.69 -6.70
N LYS A 112 13.63 11.12 -5.73
CA LYS A 112 15.07 10.83 -5.66
C LYS A 112 15.34 9.33 -5.58
N GLU A 113 14.58 8.62 -4.75
CA GLU A 113 14.67 7.16 -4.60
C GLU A 113 14.29 6.44 -5.89
N LYS A 114 13.16 6.83 -6.52
CA LYS A 114 12.75 6.30 -7.83
C LYS A 114 13.84 6.50 -8.88
N ARG A 115 14.45 7.69 -8.94
CA ARG A 115 15.55 7.99 -9.85
C ARG A 115 16.78 7.14 -9.55
N SER A 116 17.14 6.99 -8.27
CA SER A 116 18.27 6.18 -7.83
C SER A 116 18.11 4.72 -8.24
N TYR A 117 16.93 4.13 -7.97
CA TYR A 117 16.60 2.76 -8.35
C TYR A 117 16.76 2.52 -9.85
N TYR A 118 16.11 3.28 -10.73
CA TYR A 118 16.24 3.01 -12.17
C TYR A 118 17.64 3.27 -12.72
N LYS A 119 18.36 4.27 -12.19
CA LYS A 119 19.77 4.47 -12.57
C LYS A 119 20.65 3.32 -12.12
N SER A 120 20.39 2.79 -10.91
CA SER A 120 21.14 1.67 -10.38
C SER A 120 21.03 0.45 -11.28
N LEU A 121 19.93 0.28 -12.03
CA LEU A 121 19.70 -0.88 -12.91
C LEU A 121 20.42 -0.80 -14.27
N LEU A 122 21.07 0.32 -14.62
CA LEU A 122 21.67 0.53 -15.95
C LEU A 122 22.90 -0.36 -16.24
N ASP A 123 23.47 -0.98 -15.21
CA ASP A 123 24.52 -2.00 -15.31
C ASP A 123 23.97 -3.43 -15.50
N ILE A 124 22.65 -3.64 -15.30
CA ILE A 124 21.96 -4.94 -15.47
C ILE A 124 21.13 -4.93 -16.76
N VAL A 125 20.43 -3.84 -17.05
CA VAL A 125 19.52 -3.74 -18.19
C VAL A 125 19.76 -2.47 -19.00
N SER A 126 19.43 -2.53 -20.29
CA SER A 126 19.59 -1.40 -21.21
C SER A 126 18.61 -0.24 -20.91
N PRO A 127 18.91 1.00 -21.35
CA PRO A 127 17.99 2.13 -21.24
C PRO A 127 16.59 1.86 -21.85
N LYS A 128 16.54 1.08 -22.93
CA LYS A 128 15.26 0.65 -23.54
C LYS A 128 14.46 -0.22 -22.58
N GLN A 129 15.11 -1.19 -21.94
CA GLN A 129 14.51 -2.08 -20.94
C GLN A 129 14.07 -1.31 -19.68
N ILE A 130 14.80 -0.27 -19.26
CA ILE A 130 14.37 0.63 -18.18
C ILE A 130 13.04 1.33 -18.54
N LEU A 131 12.91 1.88 -19.74
CA LEU A 131 11.65 2.50 -20.17
C LEU A 131 10.51 1.48 -20.31
N GLN A 132 10.82 0.26 -20.74
CA GLN A 132 9.86 -0.84 -20.77
C GLN A 132 9.40 -1.23 -19.36
N LEU A 133 10.33 -1.31 -18.40
CA LEU A 133 10.04 -1.56 -16.98
C LEU A 133 9.11 -0.49 -16.41
N MET A 134 9.47 0.79 -16.55
CA MET A 134 8.64 1.91 -16.08
C MET A 134 7.22 1.83 -16.67
N SER A 135 7.12 1.61 -17.98
CA SER A 135 5.83 1.50 -18.66
C SER A 135 5.02 0.27 -18.22
N PHE A 136 5.71 -0.84 -17.93
CA PHE A 136 5.09 -2.06 -17.43
C PHE A 136 4.54 -1.85 -16.03
N GLU A 137 5.34 -1.31 -15.10
CA GLU A 137 4.95 -1.11 -13.71
C GLU A 137 3.74 -0.19 -13.57
N GLU A 138 3.70 0.91 -14.31
CA GLU A 138 2.56 1.84 -14.30
C GLU A 138 1.28 1.16 -14.82
N ARG A 139 1.36 0.40 -15.91
CA ARG A 139 0.21 -0.34 -16.47
C ARG A 139 -0.24 -1.47 -15.55
N PHE A 140 0.71 -2.27 -15.05
CA PHE A 140 0.45 -3.40 -14.19
C PHE A 140 -0.23 -2.96 -12.89
N ARG A 141 0.29 -1.91 -12.23
CA ARG A 141 -0.29 -1.34 -11.02
C ARG A 141 -1.73 -0.86 -11.25
N ARG A 142 -2.00 -0.21 -12.38
CA ARG A 142 -3.35 0.22 -12.75
C ARG A 142 -4.29 -0.96 -12.94
N GLU A 143 -3.90 -1.96 -13.72
CA GLU A 143 -4.69 -3.17 -13.95
C GLU A 143 -4.98 -3.95 -12.66
N VAL A 144 -3.97 -4.10 -11.79
CA VAL A 144 -4.13 -4.74 -10.49
C VAL A 144 -5.13 -3.98 -9.63
N ARG A 145 -5.00 -2.65 -9.53
CA ARG A 145 -5.92 -1.81 -8.77
C ARG A 145 -7.36 -1.96 -9.29
N GLU A 146 -7.57 -1.85 -10.61
CA GLU A 146 -8.89 -2.00 -11.22
C GLU A 146 -9.50 -3.38 -10.93
N LYS A 147 -8.71 -4.45 -11.06
CA LYS A 147 -9.19 -5.82 -10.78
C LYS A 147 -9.51 -6.04 -9.31
N LEU A 148 -8.72 -5.47 -8.39
CA LEU A 148 -8.98 -5.57 -6.95
C LEU A 148 -10.24 -4.80 -6.55
N ILE A 149 -10.41 -3.56 -7.04
CA ILE A 149 -11.60 -2.74 -6.79
C ILE A 149 -12.87 -3.42 -7.36
N ASN A 150 -12.81 -3.91 -8.61
CA ASN A 150 -13.96 -4.57 -9.25
C ASN A 150 -14.38 -5.87 -8.53
N ARG A 151 -13.43 -6.60 -7.92
CA ARG A 151 -13.74 -7.77 -7.09
C ARG A 151 -14.38 -7.40 -5.76
N GLN A 152 -14.03 -6.26 -5.18
CA GLN A 152 -14.68 -5.75 -3.97
C GLN A 152 -16.14 -5.39 -4.27
N ASN A 153 -16.39 -4.60 -5.31
CA ASN A 153 -17.75 -4.18 -5.68
C ASN A 153 -18.71 -5.32 -6.01
N LYS A 154 -18.23 -6.43 -6.61
CA LYS A 154 -19.08 -7.60 -6.92
C LYS A 154 -19.46 -8.42 -5.69
N ARG A 155 -18.64 -8.42 -4.63
CA ARG A 155 -18.92 -9.15 -3.38
C ARG A 155 -19.81 -8.37 -2.41
N ASP A 156 -19.98 -7.07 -2.64
CA ASP A 156 -20.84 -6.19 -1.85
C ASP A 156 -22.27 -6.06 -2.43
N GLY A 157 -22.50 -6.63 -3.62
CA GLY A 157 -23.80 -6.61 -4.33
C GLY A 157 -24.53 -7.96 -4.38
N GLU A 158 -24.06 -8.97 -3.65
CA GLU A 158 -24.74 -10.26 -3.39
C GLU A 158 -25.14 -10.34 -1.91
#